data_AF-A0A0B1SPD9-F1
#
_entry.id   AF-A0A0B1SPD9-F1
#
_cell.length_a   1.000
_cell.length_b   1.000
_cell.length_c   1.000
_cell.angle_alpha   90.00
_cell.angle_beta   90.00
_cell.angle_gamma   90.00
#
_symmetry.space_group_name_H-M   'P 1'
#
loop_
_entity.id
_entity.type
_entity.pdbx_description
1 polymer ?
#
loop_
_entity_poly.entity_id
_entity_poly.type
_entity_poly.pdbx_seq_one_letter_code
_entity_poly.pdbx_strand_id
1 'polypeptide(L)'
;MWPTKGDGPEQEVEFCPPNIPREVYKLVCALQRLGSESLDLNDIVDNSTFIRVRNALENDFPKDLTQLRVSALALYSALLRLFETLKDPLIPFSVQRELRVACSDPTALWKIISTLPPVNAATIEFLTDYLRELISQVPEAIDQLIPWADVLFRGGALLTTVPHLEPRVVALRSLCAYKRDVVLFSG
;
A
#
# COMPACT_ATOMS: atom_id res chain seq x y z
N MET A 1 -49.97 23.62 5.13
CA MET A 1 -49.30 23.03 3.96
C MET A 1 -47.81 23.18 4.18
N TRP A 2 -47.15 22.12 4.67
CA TRP A 2 -45.69 22.11 4.82
C TRP A 2 -45.05 21.59 3.53
N PRO A 3 -43.88 22.09 3.12
CA PRO A 3 -43.04 21.39 2.18
C PRO A 3 -42.11 20.43 2.93
N THR A 4 -42.19 19.15 2.60
CA THR A 4 -41.17 18.13 2.85
C THR A 4 -40.36 17.91 1.57
N LYS A 5 -39.04 18.13 1.62
CA LYS A 5 -37.99 17.66 0.69
C LYS A 5 -36.68 18.21 1.25
N GLY A 6 -35.65 17.46 1.59
CA GLY A 6 -35.36 16.05 1.43
C GLY A 6 -33.87 15.93 1.74
N ASP A 7 -33.51 15.99 3.01
CA ASP A 7 -32.14 15.80 3.46
C ASP A 7 -31.90 14.29 3.56
N GLY A 8 -31.58 13.67 2.42
CA GLY A 8 -30.81 12.43 2.46
C GLY A 8 -29.45 12.74 3.10
N PRO A 9 -28.84 11.79 3.84
CA PRO A 9 -27.54 12.04 4.45
C PRO A 9 -26.58 12.47 3.34
N GLU A 10 -25.97 13.64 3.51
CA GLU A 10 -24.89 14.13 2.68
C GLU A 10 -23.91 12.97 2.49
N GLN A 11 -23.82 12.44 1.27
CA GLN A 11 -22.78 11.47 0.96
C GLN A 11 -21.46 12.21 1.20
N GLU A 12 -20.80 11.92 2.33
CA GLU A 12 -19.44 12.37 2.59
C GLU A 12 -18.64 12.06 1.33
N VAL A 13 -18.25 13.10 0.61
CA VAL A 13 -17.49 12.97 -0.61
C VAL A 13 -16.17 12.35 -0.18
N GLU A 14 -16.01 11.06 -0.45
CA GLU A 14 -14.80 10.29 -0.15
C GLU A 14 -13.62 10.97 -0.87
N PHE A 15 -12.90 11.81 -0.13
CA PHE A 15 -11.81 12.62 -0.67
C PHE A 15 -10.57 11.74 -0.79
N CYS A 16 -10.37 11.15 -1.97
CA CYS A 16 -9.11 10.52 -2.31
C CYS A 16 -8.02 11.61 -2.35
N PRO A 17 -6.93 11.49 -1.58
CA PRO A 17 -5.87 12.48 -1.58
C PRO A 17 -5.25 12.66 -2.97
N PRO A 18 -4.70 13.84 -3.28
CA PRO A 18 -4.09 14.10 -4.58
C PRO A 18 -2.94 13.13 -4.86
N ASN A 19 -2.81 12.72 -6.14
CA ASN A 19 -1.78 11.80 -6.64
C ASN A 19 -1.84 10.36 -6.12
N ILE A 20 -2.81 9.99 -5.29
CA ILE A 20 -3.02 8.59 -4.88
C ILE A 20 -4.04 7.95 -5.84
N PRO A 21 -3.72 6.80 -6.46
CA PRO A 21 -4.71 6.06 -7.24
C PRO A 21 -5.90 5.64 -6.38
N ARG A 22 -7.11 5.90 -6.87
CA ARG A 22 -8.36 5.63 -6.14
C ARG A 22 -8.47 4.19 -5.67
N GLU A 23 -8.04 3.24 -6.49
CA GLU A 23 -8.12 1.81 -6.19
C GLU A 23 -7.22 1.45 -5.00
N VAL A 24 -6.02 2.03 -4.93
CA VAL A 24 -5.10 1.88 -3.80
C VAL A 24 -5.74 2.47 -2.54
N TYR A 25 -6.24 3.70 -2.64
CA TYR A 25 -6.88 4.40 -1.53
C TYR A 25 -8.05 3.59 -0.96
N LYS A 26 -8.97 3.12 -1.81
CA LYS A 26 -10.15 2.34 -1.37
C LYS A 26 -9.78 1.03 -0.68
N LEU A 27 -8.79 0.30 -1.21
CA LEU A 27 -8.34 -0.95 -0.60
C LEU A 27 -7.72 -0.71 0.78
N VAL A 28 -6.84 0.28 0.90
CA VAL A 28 -6.20 0.63 2.19
C VAL A 28 -7.24 1.12 3.20
N CYS A 29 -8.17 2.00 2.80
CA CYS A 29 -9.23 2.47 3.70
C CYS A 29 -10.13 1.33 4.17
N ALA A 30 -10.50 0.39 3.29
CA ALA A 30 -11.30 -0.76 3.69
C ALA A 30 -10.54 -1.67 4.67
N LEU A 31 -9.24 -1.90 4.45
CA LEU A 31 -8.38 -2.65 5.38
C LEU A 31 -8.27 -1.97 6.74
N GLN A 32 -8.07 -0.65 6.78
CA GLN A 32 -8.04 0.12 8.03
C GLN A 32 -9.38 0.07 8.77
N ARG A 33 -10.52 0.13 8.06
CA ARG A 33 -11.87 0.02 8.64
C ARG A 33 -12.15 -1.36 9.24
N LEU A 34 -11.67 -2.43 8.61
CA LEU A 34 -11.83 -3.80 9.13
C LEU A 34 -10.93 -4.06 10.34
N GLY A 35 -9.83 -3.32 10.46
CA GLY A 35 -8.87 -3.45 11.54
C GLY A 35 -7.90 -4.61 11.35
N SER A 36 -6.73 -4.50 11.98
CA SER A 36 -5.65 -5.49 11.85
C SER A 36 -5.99 -6.86 12.44
N GLU A 37 -6.85 -6.92 13.47
CA GLU A 37 -7.33 -8.17 14.07
C GLU A 37 -8.10 -9.08 13.09
N SER A 38 -8.70 -8.48 12.05
CA SER A 38 -9.42 -9.22 11.00
C SER A 38 -8.50 -9.78 9.91
N LEU A 39 -7.23 -9.38 9.90
CA LEU A 39 -6.24 -9.77 8.91
C LEU A 39 -5.46 -11.00 9.38
N ASP A 40 -6.02 -12.18 9.15
CA ASP A 40 -5.27 -13.43 9.28
C ASP A 40 -4.42 -13.65 8.02
N LEU A 41 -3.10 -13.44 8.15
CA LEU A 41 -2.13 -13.61 7.06
C LEU A 41 -1.92 -15.08 6.66
N ASN A 42 -2.41 -16.05 7.45
CA ASN A 42 -2.28 -17.48 7.17
C ASN A 42 -3.52 -18.08 6.47
N ASP A 43 -4.56 -17.28 6.26
CA ASP A 43 -5.80 -17.74 5.63
C ASP A 43 -5.64 -17.97 4.11
N ILE A 44 -6.60 -18.66 3.50
CA ILE A 44 -6.58 -19.00 2.07
C ILE A 44 -7.58 -18.12 1.32
N VAL A 45 -7.12 -17.39 0.31
CA VAL A 45 -7.99 -16.57 -0.53
C VAL A 45 -8.40 -17.31 -1.81
N ASP A 46 -9.70 -17.52 -1.98
CA ASP A 46 -10.28 -18.08 -3.21
C ASP A 46 -10.22 -17.07 -4.39
N ASN A 47 -9.91 -17.57 -5.60
CA ASN A 47 -9.86 -16.78 -6.83
C ASN A 47 -11.17 -16.03 -7.15
N SER A 48 -12.32 -16.60 -6.79
CA SER A 48 -13.64 -15.96 -6.93
C SER A 48 -13.76 -14.67 -6.12
N THR A 49 -13.07 -14.58 -4.98
CA THR A 49 -13.04 -13.39 -4.12
C THR A 49 -12.29 -12.25 -4.80
N PHE A 50 -11.17 -12.55 -5.46
CA PHE A 50 -10.43 -11.55 -6.25
C PHE A 50 -11.25 -10.97 -7.39
N ILE A 51 -12.04 -11.79 -8.08
CA ILE A 51 -12.92 -11.33 -9.17
C ILE A 51 -13.94 -10.33 -8.61
N ARG A 52 -14.51 -10.60 -7.42
CA ARG A 52 -15.46 -9.68 -6.76
C ARG A 52 -14.81 -8.34 -6.42
N VAL A 53 -13.61 -8.36 -5.84
CA VAL A 53 -12.87 -7.13 -5.49
C VAL A 53 -12.50 -6.33 -6.74
N ARG A 54 -11.97 -7.00 -7.78
CA ARG A 54 -11.62 -6.35 -9.06
C ARG A 54 -12.84 -5.70 -9.69
N ASN A 55 -13.95 -6.44 -9.82
CA ASN A 55 -15.17 -5.91 -10.40
C ASN A 55 -15.68 -4.69 -9.61
N ALA A 56 -15.55 -4.70 -8.27
CA ALA A 56 -15.96 -3.57 -7.45
C ALA A 56 -15.11 -2.32 -7.68
N LEU A 57 -13.79 -2.49 -7.86
CA LEU A 57 -12.86 -1.41 -8.18
C LEU A 57 -13.13 -0.84 -9.58
N GLU A 58 -13.32 -1.71 -10.58
CA GLU A 58 -13.61 -1.31 -11.98
C GLU A 58 -14.93 -0.55 -12.11
N ASN A 59 -15.98 -0.98 -11.39
CA ASN A 59 -17.30 -0.35 -11.42
C ASN A 59 -17.47 0.79 -10.41
N ASP A 60 -16.44 1.06 -9.59
CA ASP A 60 -16.48 2.04 -8.51
C ASP A 60 -17.63 1.82 -7.50
N PHE A 61 -18.04 0.55 -7.30
CA PHE A 61 -19.18 0.14 -6.48
C PHE A 61 -18.97 -1.24 -5.81
N PRO A 62 -19.25 -1.42 -4.50
CA PRO A 62 -19.70 -0.40 -3.56
C PRO A 62 -18.63 0.67 -3.30
N LYS A 63 -19.03 1.83 -2.77
CA LYS A 63 -18.09 2.88 -2.39
C LYS A 63 -17.15 2.39 -1.28
N ASP A 64 -17.73 1.75 -0.27
CA ASP A 64 -16.99 1.08 0.81
C ASP A 64 -16.83 -0.42 0.52
N LEU A 65 -15.57 -0.87 0.32
CA LEU A 65 -15.28 -2.26 -0.03
C LEU A 65 -15.54 -3.24 1.12
N THR A 66 -15.69 -2.79 2.37
CA THR A 66 -16.08 -3.66 3.49
C THR A 66 -17.46 -4.31 3.25
N GLN A 67 -18.31 -3.67 2.44
CA GLN A 67 -19.64 -4.16 2.09
C GLN A 67 -19.60 -5.39 1.16
N LEU A 68 -18.45 -5.72 0.57
CA LEU A 68 -18.31 -6.90 -0.29
C LEU A 68 -18.40 -8.21 0.48
N ARG A 69 -18.33 -8.20 1.83
CA ARG A 69 -18.35 -9.42 2.65
C ARG A 69 -17.29 -10.44 2.19
N VAL A 70 -16.08 -9.94 1.99
CA VAL A 70 -14.87 -10.72 1.69
C VAL A 70 -13.93 -10.62 2.88
N SER A 71 -13.01 -11.57 3.06
CA SER A 71 -12.04 -11.50 4.15
C SER A 71 -11.09 -10.29 3.98
N ALA A 72 -10.54 -9.78 5.09
CA ALA A 72 -9.53 -8.73 5.03
C ALA A 72 -8.30 -9.19 4.23
N LEU A 73 -7.92 -10.47 4.34
CA LEU A 73 -6.85 -11.05 3.54
C LEU A 73 -7.12 -10.97 2.03
N ALA A 74 -8.37 -11.10 1.60
CA ALA A 74 -8.71 -10.97 0.18
C ALA A 74 -8.51 -9.54 -0.34
N LEU A 75 -8.85 -8.52 0.47
CA LEU A 75 -8.59 -7.11 0.14
C LEU A 75 -7.09 -6.83 0.12
N TYR A 76 -6.36 -7.34 1.12
CA TYR A 76 -4.91 -7.20 1.24
C TYR A 76 -4.18 -7.85 0.05
N SER A 77 -4.58 -9.06 -0.32
CA SER A 77 -4.02 -9.78 -1.47
C SER A 77 -4.37 -9.09 -2.78
N ALA A 78 -5.58 -8.53 -2.91
CA ALA A 78 -5.97 -7.74 -4.08
C ALA A 78 -5.10 -6.47 -4.22
N LEU A 79 -4.73 -5.84 -3.10
CA LEU A 79 -3.81 -4.70 -3.08
C LEU A 79 -2.40 -5.08 -3.55
N LEU A 80 -1.82 -6.18 -3.07
CA LEU A 80 -0.54 -6.69 -3.57
C LEU A 80 -0.59 -6.96 -5.08
N ARG A 81 -1.65 -7.64 -5.54
CA ARG A 81 -1.85 -7.99 -6.95
C ARG A 81 -2.07 -6.76 -7.84
N LEU A 82 -2.67 -5.69 -7.31
CA LEU A 82 -2.79 -4.41 -8.02
C LEU A 82 -1.40 -3.86 -8.37
N PHE A 83 -0.45 -3.91 -7.44
CA PHE A 83 0.92 -3.46 -7.70
C PHE A 83 1.70 -4.42 -8.61
N GLU A 84 1.45 -5.72 -8.50
CA GLU A 84 2.05 -6.72 -9.38
C GLU A 84 1.66 -6.50 -10.86
N THR A 85 0.42 -6.05 -11.10
CA THR A 85 -0.17 -5.93 -12.44
C THR A 85 0.04 -4.59 -13.15
N LEU A 86 0.62 -3.57 -12.51
CA LEU A 86 0.87 -2.31 -13.22
C LEU A 86 1.86 -2.54 -14.38
N LYS A 87 1.82 -1.68 -15.39
CA LYS A 87 2.75 -1.79 -16.53
C LYS A 87 4.22 -1.64 -16.10
N ASP A 88 4.50 -0.65 -15.27
CA ASP A 88 5.82 -0.37 -14.70
C ASP A 88 5.76 -0.53 -13.17
N PRO A 89 6.84 -0.98 -12.50
CA PRO A 89 6.88 -1.11 -11.05
C PRO A 89 6.63 0.24 -10.38
N LEU A 90 6.02 0.23 -9.18
CA LEU A 90 5.80 1.47 -8.43
C LEU A 90 7.12 2.18 -8.16
N ILE A 91 8.20 1.42 -7.94
CA ILE A 91 9.57 1.93 -7.88
C ILE A 91 10.20 1.72 -9.27
N PRO A 92 10.37 2.79 -10.08
CA PRO A 92 10.89 2.67 -11.43
C PRO A 92 12.28 2.04 -11.48
N PHE A 93 12.54 1.20 -12.49
CA PHE A 93 13.82 0.48 -12.64
C PHE A 93 15.04 1.41 -12.62
N SER A 94 14.90 2.65 -13.09
CA SER A 94 15.97 3.66 -13.15
C SER A 94 16.55 4.03 -11.78
N VAL A 95 15.75 4.01 -10.71
CA VAL A 95 16.17 4.41 -9.34
C VAL A 95 16.51 3.23 -8.44
N GLN A 96 16.18 2.00 -8.83
CA GLN A 96 16.29 0.84 -7.94
C GLN A 96 17.73 0.57 -7.48
N ARG A 97 18.73 0.82 -8.34
CA ARG A 97 20.13 0.66 -7.96
C ARG A 97 20.49 1.60 -6.80
N GLU A 98 20.08 2.86 -6.90
CA GLU A 98 20.37 3.89 -5.90
C GLU A 98 19.69 3.56 -4.58
N LEU A 99 18.40 3.16 -4.62
CA LEU A 99 17.67 2.71 -3.43
C LEU A 99 18.32 1.51 -2.75
N ARG A 100 18.85 0.55 -3.52
CA ARG A 100 19.56 -0.62 -2.94
C ARG A 100 20.86 -0.22 -2.28
N VAL A 101 21.58 0.77 -2.81
CA VAL A 101 22.81 1.29 -2.18
C VAL A 101 22.49 2.06 -0.90
N ALA A 102 21.40 2.83 -0.91
CA ALA A 102 20.93 3.61 0.23
C ALA A 102 20.04 2.83 1.22
N CYS A 103 19.94 1.50 1.13
CA CYS A 103 18.88 0.72 1.80
C CYS A 103 18.82 0.88 3.33
N SER A 104 19.94 1.24 3.97
CA SER A 104 20.04 1.48 5.41
C SER A 104 20.16 2.96 5.78
N ASP A 105 20.00 3.89 4.83
CA ASP A 105 20.00 5.33 5.03
C ASP A 105 18.61 5.91 4.73
N PRO A 106 17.76 6.07 5.76
CA PRO A 106 16.40 6.59 5.60
C PRO A 106 16.35 7.97 4.95
N THR A 107 17.34 8.82 5.22
CA THR A 107 17.39 10.19 4.67
C THR A 107 17.64 10.13 3.17
N ALA A 108 18.63 9.35 2.73
CA ALA A 108 18.91 9.17 1.31
C ALA A 108 17.73 8.51 0.59
N LEU A 109 17.09 7.49 1.19
CA LEU A 109 15.91 6.85 0.62
C LEU A 109 14.79 7.86 0.37
N TRP A 110 14.40 8.65 1.37
CA TRP A 110 13.33 9.63 1.21
C TRP A 110 13.68 10.78 0.24
N LYS A 111 14.97 11.14 0.13
CA LYS A 111 15.44 12.06 -0.92
C LYS A 111 15.22 11.48 -2.31
N ILE A 112 15.58 10.20 -2.53
CA ILE A 112 15.35 9.51 -3.80
C ILE A 112 13.85 9.42 -4.11
N ILE A 113 13.02 8.99 -3.13
CA ILE A 113 11.56 8.91 -3.30
C ILE A 113 10.95 10.26 -3.70
N SER A 114 11.47 11.36 -3.14
CA SER A 114 10.99 12.71 -3.47
C SER A 114 11.30 13.16 -4.90
N THR A 115 12.20 12.47 -5.62
CA THR A 115 12.50 12.75 -7.04
C THR A 115 11.62 11.98 -8.01
N LEU A 116 10.82 11.02 -7.52
CA LEU A 116 9.93 10.22 -8.35
C LEU A 116 8.76 11.04 -8.90
N PRO A 117 8.07 10.55 -9.95
CA PRO A 117 6.81 11.15 -10.37
C PRO A 117 5.84 11.29 -9.18
N PRO A 118 5.05 12.38 -9.11
CA PRO A 118 4.23 12.68 -7.94
C PRO A 118 3.31 11.54 -7.50
N VAL A 119 2.74 10.80 -8.46
CA VAL A 119 1.89 9.64 -8.21
C VAL A 119 2.67 8.52 -7.51
N ASN A 120 3.88 8.20 -7.97
CA ASN A 120 4.72 7.17 -7.36
C ASN A 120 5.13 7.57 -5.94
N ALA A 121 5.62 8.80 -5.76
CA ALA A 121 6.07 9.30 -4.46
C ALA A 121 4.92 9.30 -3.42
N ALA A 122 3.76 9.86 -3.79
CA ALA A 122 2.59 9.92 -2.91
C ALA A 122 2.05 8.52 -2.57
N THR A 123 2.04 7.60 -3.54
CA THR A 123 1.58 6.23 -3.31
C THR A 123 2.54 5.46 -2.40
N ILE A 124 3.85 5.63 -2.57
CA ILE A 124 4.86 5.02 -1.67
C ILE A 124 4.70 5.56 -0.25
N GLU A 125 4.59 6.87 -0.10
CA GLU A 125 4.38 7.52 1.20
C GLU A 125 3.14 6.94 1.90
N PHE A 126 2.00 6.95 1.20
CA PHE A 126 0.74 6.41 1.71
C PHE A 126 0.81 4.92 2.08
N LEU A 127 1.44 4.09 1.24
CA LEU A 127 1.61 2.67 1.53
C LEU A 127 2.52 2.44 2.74
N THR A 128 3.63 3.16 2.83
CA THR A 128 4.57 3.00 3.96
C THR A 128 3.95 3.44 5.28
N ASP A 129 3.05 4.43 5.26
CA ASP A 129 2.26 4.81 6.42
C ASP A 129 1.30 3.70 6.86
N TYR A 130 0.57 3.09 5.91
CA TYR A 130 -0.29 1.94 6.18
C TYR A 130 0.51 0.73 6.71
N LEU A 131 1.63 0.37 6.07
CA LEU A 131 2.46 -0.76 6.51
C LEU A 131 3.06 -0.51 7.90
N ARG A 132 3.49 0.72 8.19
CA ARG A 132 3.97 1.10 9.53
C ARG A 132 2.87 0.92 10.57
N GLU A 133 1.66 1.39 10.28
CA GLU A 133 0.50 1.21 11.16
C GLU A 133 0.20 -0.28 11.38
N LEU A 134 0.16 -1.08 10.31
CA LEU A 134 -0.07 -2.51 10.39
C LEU A 134 0.98 -3.21 11.26
N ILE A 135 2.27 -2.95 11.04
CA ILE A 135 3.37 -3.55 11.81
C ILE A 135 3.32 -3.13 13.28
N SER A 136 2.88 -1.89 13.57
CA SER A 136 2.74 -1.42 14.96
C SER A 136 1.65 -2.16 15.74
N GLN A 137 0.62 -2.64 15.03
CA GLN A 137 -0.51 -3.38 15.61
C GLN A 137 -0.26 -4.90 15.59
N VAL A 138 0.42 -5.39 14.56
CA VAL A 138 0.75 -6.81 14.33
C VAL A 138 2.24 -6.90 14.00
N PRO A 139 3.13 -7.04 14.99
CA PRO A 139 4.59 -7.07 14.77
C PRO A 139 5.05 -8.15 13.79
N GLU A 140 4.36 -9.30 13.74
CA GLU A 140 4.61 -10.41 12.82
C GLU A 140 4.38 -10.01 11.36
N ALA A 141 3.61 -8.95 11.09
CA ALA A 141 3.42 -8.42 9.75
C ALA A 141 4.70 -7.82 9.14
N ILE A 142 5.80 -7.69 9.91
CA ILE A 142 7.10 -7.30 9.37
C ILE A 142 7.60 -8.25 8.26
N ASP A 143 7.20 -9.51 8.29
CA ASP A 143 7.56 -10.50 7.27
C ASP A 143 6.86 -10.22 5.93
N GLN A 144 5.74 -9.49 5.97
CA GLN A 144 5.06 -9.03 4.77
C GLN A 144 5.85 -8.01 3.96
N LEU A 145 6.90 -7.41 4.52
CA LEU A 145 7.77 -6.52 3.75
C LEU A 145 8.49 -7.26 2.60
N ILE A 146 8.61 -8.59 2.66
CA ILE A 146 9.17 -9.40 1.57
C ILE A 146 8.26 -9.37 0.33
N PRO A 147 7.01 -9.88 0.38
CA PRO A 147 6.12 -9.83 -0.79
C PRO A 147 5.85 -8.39 -1.25
N TRP A 148 5.81 -7.41 -0.34
CA TRP A 148 5.73 -6.01 -0.73
C TRP A 148 6.95 -5.53 -1.52
N ALA A 149 8.17 -5.83 -1.08
CA ALA A 149 9.38 -5.47 -1.84
C ALA A 149 9.40 -6.13 -3.23
N ASP A 150 8.83 -7.33 -3.37
CA ASP A 150 8.73 -8.01 -4.66
C ASP A 150 7.77 -7.33 -5.62
N VAL A 151 6.55 -6.98 -5.18
CA VAL A 151 5.59 -6.32 -6.06
C VAL A 151 5.95 -4.85 -6.36
N LEU A 152 6.60 -4.14 -5.43
CA LEU A 152 6.94 -2.73 -5.59
C LEU A 152 8.14 -2.50 -6.51
N PHE A 153 9.16 -3.37 -6.43
CA PHE A 153 10.37 -3.27 -7.26
C PHE A 153 10.28 -4.14 -8.53
N ARG A 154 9.50 -5.23 -8.55
CA ARG A 154 9.45 -6.22 -9.65
C ARG A 154 10.82 -6.56 -10.26
N GLY A 155 11.78 -6.88 -9.41
CA GLY A 155 13.18 -6.94 -9.82
C GLY A 155 14.01 -7.99 -9.12
N GLY A 156 14.23 -9.11 -9.84
CA GLY A 156 15.51 -9.81 -9.97
C GLY A 156 16.00 -10.68 -8.81
N ALA A 157 16.72 -11.75 -9.17
CA ALA A 157 17.25 -12.80 -8.28
C ALA A 157 17.74 -12.27 -6.93
N LEU A 158 17.40 -13.02 -5.87
CA LEU A 158 17.86 -12.76 -4.52
C LEU A 158 19.39 -12.55 -4.53
N LEU A 159 19.82 -11.36 -4.12
CA LEU A 159 21.25 -11.05 -3.93
C LEU A 159 21.81 -11.70 -2.65
N THR A 160 20.94 -12.31 -1.85
CA THR A 160 21.23 -12.93 -0.56
C THR A 160 20.36 -14.16 -0.36
N THR A 161 20.86 -15.17 0.34
CA THR A 161 20.08 -16.35 0.72
C THR A 161 19.11 -16.07 1.87
N VAL A 162 19.23 -14.90 2.52
CA VAL A 162 18.37 -14.47 3.64
C VAL A 162 17.44 -13.33 3.15
N PRO A 163 16.14 -13.60 2.90
CA PRO A 163 15.23 -12.61 2.32
C PRO A 163 15.16 -11.29 3.09
N HIS A 164 15.21 -11.33 4.43
CA HIS A 164 15.15 -10.13 5.28
C HIS A 164 16.36 -9.20 5.19
N LEU A 165 17.46 -9.67 4.61
CA LEU A 165 18.69 -8.90 4.36
C LEU A 165 18.78 -8.45 2.90
N GLU A 166 17.78 -8.76 2.07
CA GLU A 166 17.78 -8.35 0.68
C GLU A 166 17.64 -6.82 0.62
N PRO A 167 18.48 -6.10 -0.16
CA PRO A 167 18.54 -4.64 -0.09
C PRO A 167 17.20 -3.92 -0.35
N ARG A 168 16.29 -4.47 -1.16
CA ARG A 168 14.94 -3.92 -1.38
C ARG A 168 14.06 -4.08 -0.15
N VAL A 169 14.14 -5.22 0.53
CA VAL A 169 13.43 -5.47 1.79
C VAL A 169 13.97 -4.56 2.90
N VAL A 170 15.30 -4.40 2.99
CA VAL A 170 15.93 -3.48 3.94
C VAL A 170 15.53 -2.03 3.66
N ALA A 171 15.53 -1.61 2.38
CA ALA A 171 15.09 -0.27 2.00
C ALA A 171 13.62 -0.02 2.39
N LEU A 172 12.73 -0.97 2.11
CA LEU A 172 11.31 -0.85 2.48
C LEU A 172 11.11 -0.81 4.00
N ARG A 173 11.87 -1.64 4.75
CA ARG A 173 11.87 -1.61 6.22
C ARG A 173 12.32 -0.24 6.74
N SER A 174 13.38 0.33 6.18
CA SER A 174 13.87 1.67 6.54
C SER A 174 12.83 2.76 6.26
N LEU A 175 12.15 2.71 5.10
CA LEU A 175 11.04 3.63 4.77
C LEU A 175 9.84 3.46 5.74
N CYS A 176 9.54 2.24 6.18
CA CYS A 176 8.50 2.00 7.17
C CYS A 176 8.94 2.46 8.58
N ALA A 177 10.22 2.42 8.91
CA ALA A 177 10.72 2.83 10.23
C ALA A 177 10.75 4.36 10.39
N TYR A 178 11.02 5.11 9.33
CA TYR A 178 11.18 6.57 9.37
C TYR A 178 10.21 7.24 8.41
N LYS A 179 9.52 8.29 8.87
CA LYS A 179 8.68 9.11 8.00
C LYS A 179 9.52 10.00 7.11
N ARG A 180 8.88 10.57 6.08
CA ARG A 180 9.49 11.50 5.13
C ARG A 180 10.10 12.74 5.78
N ASP A 181 9.58 13.16 6.92
CA ASP A 181 10.07 14.29 7.72
C ASP A 181 11.52 14.14 8.18
N VAL A 182 12.08 12.92 8.20
CA VAL A 182 13.51 12.67 8.47
C VAL A 182 14.42 13.49 7.55
N VAL A 183 13.98 13.80 6.33
CA VAL A 183 14.73 14.65 5.39
C VAL A 183 14.94 16.07 5.93
N LEU A 184 14.00 16.60 6.73
CA LEU A 184 14.05 17.95 7.29
C LEU A 184 15.12 18.09 8.39
N PHE A 185 15.51 16.99 9.02
CA PHE A 185 16.49 16.97 10.10
C PHE A 185 17.92 16.68 9.63
N SER A 186 18.12 16.54 8.32
CA SER A 186 19.41 16.19 7.69
C SER A 186 20.25 17.40 7.23
N GLY A 187 20.08 18.55 7.89
CA GLY A 187 20.76 19.81 7.60
C GLY A 187 22.24 19.82 7.95
#